data_AF-A0A955VCT1-F1
#
_entry.id   AF-A0A955VCT1-F1
#
_cell.length_a   1.000
_cell.length_b   1.000
_cell.length_c   1.000
_cell.angle_alpha   90.00
_cell.angle_beta   90.00
_cell.angle_gamma   90.00
#
_symmetry.space_group_name_H-M   'P 1'
#
loop_
_entity.id
_entity.type
_entity.pdbx_description
1 polymer ?
#
loop_
_entity_poly.entity_id
_entity_poly.type
_entity_poly.pdbx_seq_one_letter_code
_entity_poly.pdbx_strand_id
1 'polypeptide(L)' 'MTTSTDHLNELTKKRYDAGFVTAIESDTVPPGLDEGTIRFISAKKGEPEWLLEYRLKAYRSWLEMT' A
#
# COMPACT_ATOMS: atom_id res chain seq x y z
N MET A 1 -1.87 13.67 48.14
CA MET A 1 -3.23 13.58 47.56
C MET A 1 -3.07 13.47 46.05
N THR A 2 -2.94 12.25 45.53
CA THR A 2 -2.74 12.05 44.08
C THR A 2 -4.07 12.30 43.39
N THR A 3 -4.10 13.33 42.55
CA THR A 3 -5.30 13.84 41.88
C THR A 3 -5.82 12.81 40.87
N SER A 4 -7.13 12.55 40.87
CA SER A 4 -7.81 11.60 39.98
C SER A 4 -7.43 11.78 38.49
N THR A 5 -7.07 13.00 38.10
CA THR A 5 -6.56 13.39 36.79
C THR A 5 -5.25 12.68 36.42
N ASP A 6 -4.33 12.47 37.37
CA ASP A 6 -3.04 11.82 37.11
C ASP A 6 -3.24 10.34 36.76
N HIS A 7 -4.19 9.69 37.41
CA HIS A 7 -4.54 8.29 37.16
C HIS A 7 -5.22 8.10 35.79
N LEU A 8 -6.09 9.03 35.39
CA LEU A 8 -6.73 9.01 34.07
C LEU A 8 -5.72 9.20 32.93
N ASN A 9 -4.74 10.09 33.12
CA ASN A 9 -3.65 10.29 32.17
C ASN A 9 -2.78 9.02 32.02
N GLU A 10 -2.57 8.28 33.10
CA GLU A 10 -1.83 7.03 33.08
C GLU A 10 -2.59 5.92 32.33
N LEU A 11 -3.92 5.81 32.51
CA LEU A 11 -4.76 4.89 31.74
C LEU A 11 -4.80 5.24 30.25
N THR A 12 -4.84 6.53 29.90
CA THR A 12 -4.94 6.97 28.49
C THR A 12 -3.63 6.76 27.72
N LYS A 13 -2.48 6.75 28.43
CA LYS A 13 -1.17 6.45 27.86
C LYS A 13 -0.95 4.95 27.61
N LYS A 14 -1.75 4.06 28.21
CA LYS A 14 -1.67 2.62 27.94
C LYS A 14 -2.16 2.38 26.51
N ARG A 15 -1.22 1.99 25.63
CA ARG A 15 -1.55 1.52 24.28
C ARG A 15 -2.33 0.21 24.42
N TYR A 16 -3.32 0.02 23.55
CA TYR A 16 -4.14 -1.18 23.52
C TYR A 16 -3.30 -2.35 23.01
N ASP A 17 -2.81 -3.19 23.93
CA ASP A 17 -1.90 -4.30 23.61
C ASP A 17 -2.59 -5.51 22.92
N ALA A 18 -3.93 -5.55 22.90
CA ALA A 18 -4.70 -6.63 22.29
C ALA A 18 -4.99 -6.43 20.79
N GLY A 19 -4.16 -5.65 20.09
CA GLY A 19 -4.25 -5.47 18.64
C GLY A 19 -3.66 -6.67 17.90
N PHE A 20 -4.42 -7.28 16.99
CA PHE A 20 -3.88 -8.26 16.05
C PHE A 20 -3.10 -7.53 14.95
N VAL A 21 -1.80 -7.78 14.83
CA VAL A 21 -0.96 -7.30 13.72
C VAL A 21 -0.52 -8.50 12.90
N THR A 22 -0.90 -8.54 11.64
CA THR A 22 -0.34 -9.49 10.68
C THR A 22 0.67 -8.74 9.83
N ALA A 23 1.94 -9.12 9.93
CA ALA A 23 2.95 -8.65 8.99
C ALA A 23 2.64 -9.25 7.62
N ILE A 24 2.19 -8.42 6.68
CA ILE A 24 1.99 -8.82 5.28
C ILE A 24 3.21 -8.34 4.50
N GLU A 25 3.85 -9.25 3.77
CA GLU A 25 4.90 -8.86 2.83
C GLU A 25 4.29 -7.95 1.76
N SER A 26 4.88 -6.76 1.60
CA SER A 26 4.42 -5.77 0.63
C SER A 26 5.62 -5.19 -0.09
N ASP A 27 5.54 -5.16 -1.43
CA ASP A 27 6.47 -4.42 -2.26
C ASP A 27 5.84 -3.10 -2.66
N THR A 28 6.58 -2.01 -2.52
CA THR A 28 6.12 -0.67 -2.88
C THR A 28 6.82 -0.18 -4.15
N VAL A 29 6.07 0.47 -5.02
CA VAL A 29 6.60 1.18 -6.19
C VAL A 29 6.65 2.69 -5.91
N PRO A 30 7.52 3.47 -6.59
CA PRO A 30 7.53 4.92 -6.49
C PRO A 30 6.15 5.54 -6.80
N PRO A 31 5.86 6.74 -6.28
CA PRO A 31 4.62 7.43 -6.60
C PRO A 31 4.56 7.78 -8.09
N GLY A 32 3.47 7.42 -8.75
CA GLY A 32 3.23 7.65 -10.17
C GLY A 32 2.87 6.37 -10.92
N LEU A 33 2.39 6.52 -12.15
CA LEU A 33 2.13 5.40 -13.05
C LEU A 33 2.88 5.62 -14.37
N ASP A 34 3.85 4.76 -14.63
CA ASP A 34 4.62 4.70 -15.86
C ASP A 34 4.69 3.27 -16.42
N GLU A 35 5.22 3.11 -17.63
CA GLU A 35 5.40 1.79 -18.23
C GLU A 35 6.31 0.88 -17.39
N GLY A 36 7.27 1.45 -16.64
CA GLY A 36 8.17 0.71 -15.76
C GLY A 36 7.43 0.02 -14.61
N THR A 37 6.50 0.75 -13.98
CA THR A 37 5.63 0.28 -12.91
C THR A 37 4.69 -0.82 -13.41
N ILE A 38 4.15 -0.67 -14.63
CA ILE A 38 3.31 -1.70 -15.26
C ILE A 38 4.10 -2.99 -15.49
N ARG A 39 5.33 -2.88 -16.02
CA ARG A 39 6.24 -4.03 -16.22
C ARG A 39 6.60 -4.69 -14.91
N PHE A 40 6.90 -3.91 -13.87
CA PHE A 40 7.18 -4.42 -12.53
C PHE A 40 6.01 -5.24 -11.97
N ILE A 41 4.79 -4.69 -12.02
CA ILE A 41 3.58 -5.37 -11.54
C ILE A 41 3.34 -6.67 -12.33
N SER A 42 3.47 -6.63 -13.65
CA SER A 42 3.24 -7.79 -14.51
C SER A 42 4.23 -8.92 -14.25
N ALA A 43 5.52 -8.58 -14.12
CA ALA A 43 6.58 -9.53 -13.77
C ALA A 43 6.37 -10.12 -12.37
N LYS A 44 6.02 -9.30 -11.37
CA LYS A 44 5.75 -9.77 -10.00
C LYS A 44 4.60 -10.77 -9.94
N LYS A 45 3.61 -10.62 -10.82
CA LYS A 45 2.43 -11.48 -10.89
C LYS A 45 2.60 -12.70 -11.82
N GLY A 46 3.75 -12.82 -12.50
CA GLY A 46 4.01 -13.92 -13.43
C GLY A 46 3.03 -13.93 -14.61
N GLU A 47 2.63 -12.75 -15.08
CA GLU A 47 1.65 -12.63 -16.14
C GLU A 47 2.24 -13.06 -17.52
N PRO A 48 1.43 -13.66 -18.40
CA PRO A 48 1.86 -13.98 -19.75
C PRO A 48 2.06 -12.71 -20.60
N GLU A 49 2.92 -12.77 -21.61
CA GLU A 49 3.33 -11.63 -22.43
C GLU A 49 2.16 -10.83 -23.04
N TRP A 50 1.13 -11.54 -23.52
CA TRP A 50 -0.05 -10.89 -24.10
C TRP A 50 -0.79 -9.98 -23.12
N LEU A 51 -0.75 -10.30 -21.82
CA LEU A 51 -1.39 -9.51 -20.79
C LEU A 51 -0.57 -8.27 -20.45
N LEU A 52 0.76 -8.37 -20.45
CA LEU A 52 1.65 -7.21 -20.34
C LEU A 52 1.39 -6.23 -21.49
N GLU A 53 1.39 -6.72 -22.73
CA GLU A 53 1.13 -5.89 -23.91
C GLU A 53 -0.26 -5.24 -23.87
N TYR A 54 -1.28 -5.97 -23.40
CA TYR A 54 -2.61 -5.42 -23.19
C TYR A 54 -2.61 -4.27 -22.17
N ARG A 55 -1.92 -4.43 -21.03
CA ARG A 55 -1.78 -3.38 -20.01
C ARG A 55 -1.07 -2.14 -20.54
N LEU A 56 0.03 -2.34 -21.29
CA LEU A 56 0.79 -1.25 -21.89
C LEU A 56 -0.03 -0.48 -22.92
N LYS A 57 -0.79 -1.20 -23.76
CA LYS A 57 -1.72 -0.58 -24.72
C LYS A 57 -2.79 0.26 -24.01
N ALA A 58 -3.40 -0.29 -22.95
CA ALA A 58 -4.41 0.43 -22.18
C ALA A 58 -3.83 1.71 -21.53
N TYR A 59 -2.61 1.64 -21.00
CA TYR A 59 -1.92 2.81 -20.45
C TYR A 59 -1.67 3.89 -21.49
N ARG A 60 -1.20 3.53 -22.69
CA ARG A 60 -1.00 4.48 -23.79
C ARG A 60 -2.30 5.14 -24.22
N SER A 61 -3.38 4.35 -24.37
CA SER A 61 -4.70 4.91 -24.67
C SER A 61 -5.18 5.85 -23.57
N TRP A 62 -4.95 5.50 -22.29
CA TRP A 62 -5.31 6.35 -21.16
C TRP A 62 -4.57 7.69 -21.16
N LEU A 63 -3.29 7.72 -21.55
CA LEU A 63 -2.54 8.98 -21.69
C LEU A 63 -3.10 9.92 -22.77
N GLU A 64 -3.76 9.37 -23.78
CA GLU A 64 -4.39 10.13 -24.87
C GLU A 64 -5.85 10.52 -24.56
N MET A 65 -6.42 10.06 -23.44
CA MET A 65 -7.76 10.44 -23.00
C MET A 65 -7.73 11.85 -22.38
N THR A 66 -7.94 12.86 -23.22
CA THR A 66 -8.24 14.25 -22.80
C THR A 66 -9.70 14.43 -22.42
#